data_AF-A0A9E6CZR2-F1
#
_entry.id   AF-A0A9E6CZR2-F1
#
_cell.length_a   1.000
_cell.length_b   1.000
_cell.length_c   1.000
_cell.angle_alpha   90.00
_cell.angle_beta   90.00
_cell.angle_gamma   90.00
#
_symmetry.space_group_name_H-M   'P 1'
#
loop_
_entity.id
_entity.type
_entity.pdbx_description
1 polymer ?
#
loop_
_entity_poly.entity_id
_entity_poly.type
_entity_poly.pdbx_seq_one_letter_code
_entity_poly.pdbx_strand_id
1 'polypeptide(L)'
;MKLLVGTAKGLIVYQILHKEAPMELGIHFLGYAVNTVFVDERHDRWWVGVAHRHWGQKLHYSDDQGAHWSEASMPSYRMATLLSVAKRPNCGKSGAYSKVEMINQIDYG
;
A
#
# COMPACT_ATOMS: atom_id res chain seq x y z
N MET A 1 18.93 19.76 -6.67
CA MET A 1 18.25 18.44 -6.83
C MET A 1 17.87 17.94 -5.45
N LYS A 2 16.71 17.28 -5.29
CA LYS A 2 16.36 16.63 -4.02
C LYS A 2 16.82 15.18 -4.03
N LEU A 3 17.40 14.72 -2.93
CA LEU A 3 17.79 13.33 -2.70
C LEU A 3 17.00 12.81 -1.50
N LEU A 4 16.27 11.72 -1.69
CA LEU A 4 15.53 11.05 -0.64
C LEU A 4 16.31 9.79 -0.23
N VAL A 5 16.59 9.67 1.07
CA VAL A 5 17.39 8.57 1.62
C VAL A 5 16.57 7.81 2.64
N GLY A 6 16.10 6.62 2.27
CA GLY A 6 15.49 5.67 3.20
C GLY A 6 16.56 4.99 4.07
N THR A 7 16.36 5.01 5.38
CA THR A 7 17.28 4.39 6.35
C THR A 7 16.53 3.46 7.29
N ALA A 8 17.27 2.67 8.07
CA ALA A 8 16.68 1.85 9.13
C ALA A 8 16.03 2.66 10.28
N LYS A 9 16.23 3.99 10.31
CA LYS A 9 15.74 4.89 11.37
C LYS A 9 14.81 6.00 10.87
N GLY A 10 14.51 6.04 9.57
CA GLY A 10 13.60 7.03 8.99
C GLY A 10 13.98 7.39 7.56
N LEU A 11 13.27 8.37 7.02
CA LEU A 11 13.54 9.00 5.72
C LEU A 11 14.22 10.34 5.96
N ILE A 12 15.32 10.60 5.25
CA ILE A 12 16.01 11.89 5.27
C ILE A 12 15.95 12.51 3.88
N VAL A 13 15.60 13.79 3.81
CA VAL A 13 15.53 14.55 2.55
C VAL A 13 16.68 15.55 2.52
N TYR A 14 17.50 15.48 1.47
CA TYR A 14 18.59 16.42 1.23
C TYR A 14 18.35 17.26 -0.01
N GLN A 15 18.77 18.52 0.04
CA GLN A 15 18.98 19.35 -1.13
C GLN A 15 20.45 19.27 -1.53
N ILE A 16 20.70 18.80 -2.75
CA ILE A 16 22.02 18.81 -3.37
C ILE A 16 22.12 20.04 -4.27
N LEU A 17 23.08 20.90 -3.94
CA LEU A 17 23.48 22.07 -4.73
C LEU A 17 24.86 21.83 -5.34
N HIS A 18 25.15 22.50 -6.45
CA HIS A 18 26.39 22.25 -7.19
C HIS A 18 27.61 22.75 -6.39
N LYS A 19 28.59 21.88 -6.15
CA LYS A 19 29.83 22.16 -5.39
C LYS A 19 29.62 22.56 -3.93
N GLU A 20 28.46 22.29 -3.37
CA GLU A 20 28.16 22.54 -1.96
C GLU A 20 27.88 21.23 -1.23
N ALA A 21 28.01 21.24 0.09
CA ALA A 21 27.61 20.12 0.92
C ALA A 21 26.08 19.92 0.83
N PRO A 22 25.57 18.67 0.83
CA PRO A 22 24.14 18.42 0.89
C PRO A 22 23.51 19.07 2.12
N MET A 23 22.45 19.86 1.90
CA MET A 23 21.70 20.50 2.98
C MET A 23 20.52 19.62 3.38
N GLU A 24 20.40 19.28 4.66
CA GLU A 24 19.23 18.54 5.16
C GLU A 24 17.99 19.45 5.10
N LEU A 25 16.94 18.96 4.44
CA LEU A 25 15.65 19.63 4.35
C LEU A 25 14.65 19.12 5.40
N GLY A 26 14.77 17.85 5.81
CA GLY A 26 13.88 17.28 6.81
C GLY A 26 14.09 15.79 7.05
N ILE A 27 13.54 15.34 8.18
CA ILE A 27 13.52 13.95 8.61
C ILE A 27 12.06 13.52 8.81
N HIS A 28 11.68 12.39 8.23
CA HIS A 28 10.34 11.82 8.33
C HIS A 28 10.40 10.37 8.84
N PHE A 29 9.28 9.88 9.38
CA PHE A 29 9.14 8.50 9.89
C PHE A 29 10.23 8.11 10.90
N LEU A 30 10.60 9.03 11.80
CA LEU A 30 11.67 8.82 12.77
C LEU A 30 11.41 7.56 13.61
N GLY A 31 12.44 6.71 13.70
CA GLY A 31 12.38 5.44 14.43
C GLY A 31 11.80 4.26 13.65
N TYR A 32 11.25 4.51 12.46
CA TYR A 32 10.78 3.46 11.55
C TYR A 32 11.75 3.24 10.39
N ALA A 33 11.92 1.99 9.98
CA ALA A 33 12.75 1.67 8.82
C ALA A 33 11.99 2.02 7.54
N VAL A 34 12.64 2.76 6.65
CA VAL A 34 12.14 3.12 5.32
C VAL A 34 12.91 2.31 4.29
N ASN A 35 12.25 1.29 3.74
CA ASN A 35 12.88 0.29 2.87
C ASN A 35 12.68 0.58 1.39
N THR A 36 11.73 1.44 1.04
CA THR A 36 11.42 1.77 -0.35
C THR A 36 10.99 3.23 -0.43
N VAL A 37 11.56 3.94 -1.39
CA VAL A 37 11.19 5.31 -1.73
C VAL A 37 11.07 5.37 -3.25
N PHE A 38 9.98 5.93 -3.74
CA PHE A 38 9.72 6.10 -5.16
C PHE A 38 9.11 7.48 -5.41
N VAL A 39 9.62 8.18 -6.41
CA VAL A 39 9.10 9.49 -6.83
C VAL A 39 8.43 9.29 -8.18
N ASP A 40 7.13 9.53 -8.23
CA ASP A 40 6.37 9.52 -9.47
C ASP A 40 6.50 10.90 -10.14
N GLU A 41 7.30 10.97 -11.19
CA GLU A 41 7.56 12.19 -11.96
C GLU A 41 6.32 12.71 -12.72
N ARG A 42 5.26 11.90 -12.86
CA ARG A 42 4.05 12.30 -13.59
C ARG A 42 3.12 13.17 -12.76
N HIS A 43 3.14 12.95 -11.45
CA HIS A 43 2.21 13.56 -10.50
C HIS A 43 2.93 14.24 -9.34
N ASP A 44 4.28 14.29 -9.38
CA ASP A 44 5.14 14.76 -8.29
C ASP A 44 4.86 14.09 -6.93
N ARG A 45 4.31 12.87 -6.97
CA ARG A 45 3.92 12.11 -5.78
C ARG A 45 5.09 11.30 -5.25
N TRP A 46 5.34 11.40 -3.95
CA TRP A 46 6.31 10.56 -3.26
C TRP A 46 5.61 9.38 -2.64
N TRP A 47 6.16 8.19 -2.83
CA TRP A 47 5.72 6.94 -2.23
C TRP A 47 6.81 6.43 -1.31
N VAL A 48 6.43 6.04 -0.09
CA VAL A 48 7.34 5.59 0.93
C VAL A 48 6.81 4.33 1.59
N GLY A 49 7.58 3.26 1.48
CA GLY A 49 7.34 2.02 2.18
C GLY A 49 8.00 2.04 3.56
N VAL A 50 7.18 2.06 4.61
CA VAL A 50 7.60 2.07 6.01
C VAL A 50 7.38 0.69 6.63
N ALA A 51 8.43 0.10 7.20
CA ALA A 51 8.36 -1.19 7.87
C ALA A 51 8.00 -1.01 9.35
N HIS A 52 6.76 -1.31 9.69
CA HIS A 52 6.28 -1.33 11.07
C HIS A 52 6.40 -2.74 11.65
N ARG A 53 7.62 -3.20 11.97
CA ARG A 53 7.92 -4.48 12.66
C ARG A 53 6.78 -5.51 12.68
N HIS A 54 6.00 -5.54 13.76
CA HIS A 54 4.93 -6.53 13.98
C HIS A 54 3.59 -6.18 13.31
N TRP A 55 3.41 -4.94 12.84
CA TRP A 55 2.27 -4.48 12.07
C TRP A 55 2.47 -4.60 10.54
N GLY A 56 3.66 -5.03 10.10
CA GLY A 56 4.00 -5.21 8.70
C GLY A 56 4.37 -3.91 7.97
N GLN A 57 4.44 -3.98 6.65
CA GLN A 57 4.78 -2.85 5.80
C GLN A 57 3.54 -1.96 5.61
N LYS A 58 3.68 -0.66 5.87
CA LYS A 58 2.69 0.37 5.52
C LYS A 58 3.22 1.21 4.37
N LEU A 59 2.32 1.60 3.47
CA LEU A 59 2.65 2.46 2.34
C LEU A 59 2.10 3.85 2.63
N HIS A 60 2.97 4.84 2.64
CA HIS A 60 2.61 6.24 2.78
C HIS A 60 2.89 6.97 1.46
N TYR A 61 2.14 8.03 1.21
CA TYR A 61 2.41 8.93 0.09
C TYR A 61 2.29 10.39 0.49
N SER A 62 2.94 11.25 -0.27
CA SER A 62 2.89 12.69 -0.14
C SER A 62 2.74 13.31 -1.53
N ASP A 63 1.80 14.24 -1.66
CA ASP A 63 1.53 15.02 -2.88
C ASP A 63 2.19 16.41 -2.81
N ASP A 64 2.88 16.72 -1.72
CA ASP A 64 3.44 18.03 -1.41
C ASP A 64 4.89 17.93 -0.91
N GLN A 65 5.62 16.95 -1.46
CA GLN A 65 7.06 16.77 -1.28
C GLN A 65 7.48 16.67 0.19
N GLY A 66 6.70 15.93 0.98
CA GLY A 66 6.99 15.55 2.36
C GLY A 66 6.39 16.49 3.41
N ALA A 67 5.66 17.54 3.04
CA ALA A 67 5.00 18.41 4.00
C ALA A 67 3.84 17.70 4.72
N HIS A 68 3.05 16.92 3.99
CA HIS A 68 2.01 16.06 4.54
C HIS A 68 2.13 14.64 4.03
N TRP A 69 1.76 13.69 4.88
CA TRP A 69 1.81 12.25 4.60
C TRP A 69 0.44 11.62 4.82
N SER A 70 -0.01 10.85 3.84
CA SER A 70 -1.23 10.04 3.91
C SER A 70 -0.87 8.56 3.86
N GLU A 71 -1.56 7.72 4.62
CA GLU A 71 -1.44 6.27 4.49
C GLU A 71 -2.28 5.79 3.30
N ALA A 72 -1.69 4.99 2.42
CA ALA A 72 -2.39 4.40 1.30
C ALA A 72 -3.36 3.33 1.80
N SER A 73 -4.58 3.32 1.24
CA SER A 73 -5.56 2.29 1.57
C SER A 73 -5.04 0.91 1.19
N MET A 74 -5.31 -0.08 2.03
CA MET A 74 -4.97 -1.46 1.71
C MET A 74 -5.69 -1.91 0.43
N PRO A 75 -5.01 -2.67 -0.46
CA PRO A 75 -5.66 -3.23 -1.61
C PRO A 75 -6.82 -4.11 -1.15
N SER A 76 -8.03 -3.75 -1.56
CA SER A 76 -9.22 -4.53 -1.28
C SER A 76 -9.42 -5.52 -2.42
N TYR A 77 -9.52 -6.81 -2.09
CA TYR A 77 -9.97 -7.80 -3.06
C TYR A 77 -11.49 -7.62 -3.27
N ARG A 78 -11.85 -6.74 -4.20
CA ARG A 78 -13.22 -6.68 -4.70
C ARG A 78 -13.29 -7.52 -5.97
N MET A 79 -14.21 -8.49 -5.97
CA MET A 79 -14.59 -9.41 -7.06
C MET A 79 -13.84 -10.77 -7.12
N ALA A 80 -14.19 -11.68 -6.22
CA ALA A 80 -14.52 -13.06 -6.62
C ALA A 80 -16.04 -13.19 -6.75
N THR A 81 -16.67 -12.29 -7.50
CA THR A 81 -18.06 -12.50 -7.91
C THR A 81 -18.05 -13.57 -9.00
N LEU A 82 -18.24 -14.81 -8.55
CA LEU A 82 -18.75 -15.93 -9.31
C LEU A 82 -18.04 -16.19 -10.64
N LEU A 83 -16.87 -16.83 -10.58
CA LEU A 83 -16.67 -17.97 -11.49
C LEU A 83 -17.69 -19.02 -11.08
N SER A 84 -18.94 -18.86 -11.53
CA SER A 84 -19.92 -19.92 -11.46
C SER A 84 -19.26 -21.13 -12.11
N VAL A 85 -19.03 -22.17 -11.32
CA VAL A 85 -18.61 -23.46 -11.83
C VAL A 85 -19.62 -23.81 -12.91
N ALA A 86 -19.20 -23.77 -14.18
CA ALA A 86 -20.01 -24.27 -15.27
C ALA A 86 -20.39 -25.70 -14.90
N LYS A 87 -21.68 -25.90 -14.64
CA LYS A 87 -22.28 -27.20 -14.31
C LYS A 87 -21.80 -28.18 -15.37
N ARG A 88 -20.95 -29.15 -15.02
CA ARG A 88 -20.65 -30.25 -15.95
C ARG A 88 -21.98 -30.90 -16.33
N PRO A 89 -22.28 -31.13 -17.63
CA PRO A 89 -23.48 -31.84 -18.00
C PRO A 89 -23.39 -33.27 -17.47
N ASN A 90 -24.19 -33.53 -16.43
CA ASN A 90 -24.78 -34.80 -16.03
C ASN A 90 -23.95 -36.07 -16.29
N CYS A 91 -23.03 -36.41 -15.37
CA CYS A 91 -22.65 -37.80 -15.17
C CYS A 91 -23.52 -38.32 -14.02
N GLY A 92 -24.56 -39.08 -14.36
CA GLY A 92 -25.62 -39.47 -13.44
C GLY A 92 -25.09 -40.17 -12.19
N LYS A 93 -25.51 -39.70 -11.02
CA LYS A 93 -25.90 -40.49 -9.85
C LYS A 93 -26.53 -39.56 -8.80
N SER A 94 -27.69 -39.98 -8.34
CA SER A 94 -28.53 -39.36 -7.31
C SER A 94 -27.80 -39.18 -5.99
N GLY A 95 -27.96 -38.03 -5.32
CA GLY A 95 -27.62 -37.88 -3.91
C GLY A 95 -27.36 -36.44 -3.49
N ALA A 96 -28.38 -35.81 -2.89
CA ALA A 96 -28.35 -34.68 -1.96
C ALA A 96 -27.45 -33.46 -2.29
N TYR A 97 -28.08 -32.35 -2.69
CA TYR A 97 -27.52 -31.02 -2.50
C TYR A 97 -28.36 -30.28 -1.45
N SER A 98 -27.73 -30.00 -0.31
CA SER A 98 -28.29 -29.15 0.74
C SER A 98 -28.39 -27.70 0.26
N LYS A 99 -29.51 -27.09 0.61
CA LYS A 99 -29.88 -25.69 0.42
C LYS A 99 -28.74 -24.78 0.91
N VAL A 100 -28.09 -24.04 -0.01
CA VAL A 100 -27.21 -22.93 0.37
C VAL A 100 -28.12 -21.75 0.69
N GLU A 101 -28.36 -21.51 1.98
CA GLU A 101 -29.07 -20.31 2.42
C GLU A 101 -28.17 -19.09 2.23
N MET A 102 -28.73 -18.09 1.55
CA MET A 102 -28.16 -16.79 1.30
C MET A 102 -28.03 -16.03 2.63
N ILE A 103 -26.82 -15.89 3.18
CA ILE A 103 -26.57 -14.92 4.24
C ILE A 103 -26.24 -13.59 3.57
N ASN A 104 -27.29 -12.85 3.21
CA ASN A 104 -27.21 -11.40 3.07
C ASN A 104 -27.38 -10.81 4.47
N GLN A 105 -26.28 -10.36 5.08
CA GLN A 105 -26.37 -9.29 6.07
C GLN A 105 -25.06 -8.50 6.08
N ILE A 106 -25.09 -7.38 5.35
CA ILE A 106 -24.11 -6.31 5.45
C ILE A 106 -24.75 -5.33 6.43
N ASP A 107 -24.28 -5.32 7.69
CA ASP A 107 -24.52 -4.23 8.63
C ASP A 107 -23.16 -3.61 8.96
N TYR A 108 -22.94 -2.39 8.48
CA TYR A 108 -21.98 -1.45 9.06
C TYR A 108 -22.79 -0.23 9.49
N GLY A 109 -23.17 -0.21 10.78
CA GLY A 109 -23.53 1.02 11.48
C GLY A 109 -22.30 1.86 11.80
#